data_AF-X0ZBU8-F1
#
_entry.id   AF-X0ZBU8-F1
#
_cell.length_a   1.000
_cell.length_b   1.000
_cell.length_c   1.000
_cell.angle_alpha   90.00
_cell.angle_beta   90.00
_cell.angle_gamma   90.00
#
_symmetry.space_group_name_H-M   'P 1'
#
loop_
_entity.id
_entity.type
_entity.pdbx_description
1 polymer ?
#
loop_
_entity_poly.entity_id
_entity_poly.type
_entity_poly.pdbx_seq_one_letter_code
_entity_poly.pdbx_strand_id
1 'polypeptide(L)'
;EVDFRTGKRAGDINPRDPKLQCYGWQDLESKPGREIRVVEDDRDLSVYKGVAGVTILDGEEAINEAIVANIPVKYAVKDKELLLAHLKEKSISLDTFAGKTLQDAAKELYTQGLAGIVERKPEKVK
;
A
#
# COMPACT_ATOMS: atom_id res chain seq x y z
N GLU A 1 -1.25 -12.45 5.88
CA GLU A 1 -2.58 -12.20 5.28
C GLU A 1 -3.57 -11.75 6.34
N VAL A 2 -4.51 -10.91 5.93
CA VAL A 2 -5.49 -10.26 6.79
C VAL A 2 -6.82 -10.15 6.06
N ASP A 3 -7.90 -10.43 6.80
CA ASP A 3 -9.24 -10.07 6.39
C ASP A 3 -9.58 -8.70 6.98
N PHE A 4 -9.57 -7.66 6.15
CA PHE A 4 -9.87 -6.30 6.58
C PHE A 4 -11.33 -6.08 6.98
N ARG A 5 -12.25 -6.98 6.63
CA ARG A 5 -13.66 -6.87 7.06
C ARG A 5 -13.85 -7.31 8.51
N THR A 6 -13.15 -8.37 8.91
CA THR A 6 -13.26 -8.94 10.27
C THR A 6 -12.12 -8.49 11.19
N GLY A 7 -11.01 -8.03 10.61
CA GLY A 7 -9.77 -7.76 11.34
C GLY A 7 -8.98 -9.02 11.72
N LYS A 8 -9.39 -10.21 11.26
CA LYS A 8 -8.68 -11.46 11.54
C LYS A 8 -7.39 -11.52 10.72
N ARG A 9 -6.30 -11.96 11.36
CA ARG A 9 -5.03 -12.28 10.70
C ARG A 9 -4.78 -13.79 10.70
N ALA A 10 -4.02 -14.23 9.69
CA ALA A 10 -3.49 -15.58 9.66
C ALA A 10 -2.65 -15.88 10.92
N GLY A 11 -2.66 -17.14 11.35
CA GLY A 11 -1.93 -17.58 12.55
C GLY A 11 -2.44 -16.98 13.87
N ASP A 12 -3.68 -16.49 13.91
CA ASP A 12 -4.29 -15.83 15.06
C ASP A 12 -3.42 -14.68 15.63
N ILE A 13 -2.62 -14.05 14.76
CA ILE A 13 -1.79 -12.91 15.10
C ILE A 13 -2.66 -11.79 15.69
N ASN A 14 -2.33 -11.38 16.91
CA ASN A 14 -3.06 -10.32 17.60
C ASN A 14 -2.77 -8.96 16.94
N PRO A 15 -3.77 -8.31 16.32
CA PRO A 15 -3.54 -7.03 15.67
C PRO A 15 -3.25 -5.87 16.61
N ARG A 16 -3.55 -6.04 17.91
CA ARG A 16 -3.36 -5.05 18.96
C ARG A 16 -2.09 -5.30 19.78
N ASP A 17 -1.24 -6.21 19.33
CA ASP A 17 0.04 -6.44 19.99
C ASP A 17 0.93 -5.18 19.88
N PRO A 18 1.31 -4.56 21.00
CA PRO A 18 2.07 -3.31 20.99
C PRO A 18 3.52 -3.49 20.52
N LYS A 19 4.00 -4.73 20.38
CA LYS A 19 5.34 -5.04 19.87
C LYS A 19 5.30 -5.57 18.44
N LEU A 20 4.14 -5.50 17.79
CA LEU A 20 3.95 -5.91 16.39
C LEU A 20 3.34 -4.78 15.57
N GLN A 21 4.20 -3.86 15.13
CA GLN A 21 3.82 -2.60 14.51
C GLN A 21 3.51 -2.74 13.02
N CYS A 22 2.47 -2.05 12.57
CA CYS A 22 2.12 -1.92 11.16
C CYS A 22 2.32 -0.47 10.73
N TYR A 23 3.42 -0.16 10.04
CA TYR A 23 3.73 1.20 9.59
C TYR A 23 3.04 1.57 8.27
N GLY A 24 1.76 1.21 8.13
CA GLY A 24 0.98 1.50 6.93
C GLY A 24 1.31 0.63 5.72
N TRP A 25 2.05 -0.46 5.93
CA TRP A 25 2.35 -1.45 4.89
C TRP A 25 1.19 -2.40 4.70
N GLN A 26 0.17 -1.95 3.98
CA GLN A 26 -1.05 -2.70 3.73
C GLN A 26 -1.43 -2.64 2.25
N ASP A 27 -1.73 -3.81 1.69
CA ASP A 27 -2.37 -3.96 0.40
C ASP A 27 -3.83 -4.41 0.61
N LEU A 28 -4.73 -3.44 0.49
CA LEU A 28 -6.18 -3.61 0.66
C LEU A 28 -6.84 -4.22 -0.58
N GLU A 29 -6.19 -4.12 -1.74
CA GLU A 29 -6.71 -4.54 -3.03
C GLU A 29 -6.52 -6.05 -3.23
N SER A 30 -5.43 -6.62 -2.71
CA SER A 30 -5.23 -8.07 -2.67
C SER A 30 -6.37 -8.82 -1.97
N LYS A 31 -6.65 -10.03 -2.46
CA LYS A 31 -7.61 -10.98 -1.87
C LYS A 31 -6.91 -12.34 -1.71
N PRO A 32 -6.64 -12.80 -0.48
CA PRO A 32 -6.84 -12.10 0.80
C PRO A 32 -5.95 -10.86 0.92
N GLY A 33 -6.32 -9.94 1.81
CA GLY A 33 -5.56 -8.73 2.07
C GLY A 33 -4.18 -9.04 2.63
N ARG A 34 -3.21 -8.16 2.40
CA ARG A 34 -1.84 -8.31 2.88
C ARG A 34 -1.43 -7.14 3.75
N GLU A 35 -0.66 -7.44 4.79
CA GLU A 35 0.02 -6.43 5.58
C GLU A 35 1.37 -6.96 6.02
N ILE A 36 2.33 -6.06 6.21
CA ILE A 36 3.64 -6.37 6.79
C ILE A 36 3.67 -5.72 8.17
N ARG A 37 4.11 -6.48 9.17
CA ARG A 37 4.29 -6.00 10.54
C ARG A 37 5.70 -6.25 11.03
N VAL A 38 6.26 -5.27 11.72
CA VAL A 38 7.59 -5.33 12.32
C VAL A 38 7.47 -5.80 13.76
N VAL A 39 8.28 -6.77 14.12
CA VAL A 39 8.43 -7.25 15.50
C VAL A 39 9.47 -6.36 16.18
N GLU A 40 9.08 -5.71 17.28
CA GLU A 40 9.93 -4.77 18.05
C GLU A 40 10.48 -5.38 19.35
N ASP A 41 10.47 -6.71 19.46
CA ASP A 41 11.04 -7.48 20.56
C ASP A 41 11.78 -8.73 20.04
N ASP A 42 12.31 -9.54 20.95
CA ASP A 42 13.14 -10.72 20.69
C ASP A 42 12.37 -12.05 20.71
N ARG A 43 11.05 -12.00 20.51
CA ARG A 43 10.20 -13.20 20.57
C ARG A 43 10.58 -14.22 19.50
N ASP A 44 10.35 -15.50 19.82
CA ASP A 44 10.52 -16.58 18.86
C ASP A 44 9.39 -16.58 17.80
N LEU A 45 9.76 -16.36 16.54
CA LEU A 45 8.84 -16.39 15.40
C LEU A 45 8.66 -17.78 14.81
N SER A 46 9.39 -18.80 15.30
CA SER A 46 9.30 -20.18 14.81
C SER A 46 7.88 -20.75 14.89
N VAL A 47 7.08 -20.28 15.86
CA VAL A 47 5.67 -20.63 16.04
C VAL A 47 4.78 -20.31 14.84
N TYR A 48 5.22 -19.37 13.99
CA TYR A 48 4.50 -18.98 12.77
C TYR A 48 5.03 -19.65 11.51
N LYS A 49 6.10 -20.47 11.61
CA LYS A 49 6.69 -21.14 10.47
C LYS A 49 5.72 -22.17 9.88
N GLY A 50 5.44 -22.06 8.58
CA GLY A 50 4.53 -22.97 7.87
C GLY A 50 3.04 -22.71 8.13
N VAL A 51 2.70 -21.67 8.89
CA VAL A 51 1.30 -21.25 9.06
C VAL A 51 0.81 -20.63 7.75
N ALA A 52 -0.27 -21.18 7.18
CA ALA A 52 -0.85 -20.69 5.95
C ALA A 52 -1.23 -19.21 6.07
N GLY A 53 -0.82 -18.40 5.10
CA GLY A 53 -1.04 -16.95 5.08
C GLY A 53 -0.08 -16.14 5.95
N VAL A 54 0.93 -16.76 6.57
CA VAL A 54 2.02 -16.06 7.29
C VAL A 54 3.33 -16.25 6.55
N THR A 55 4.12 -15.18 6.46
CA THR A 55 5.48 -15.20 5.89
C THR A 55 6.38 -14.48 6.87
N ILE A 56 7.47 -15.13 7.27
CA ILE A 56 8.49 -14.54 8.13
C ILE A 56 9.54 -13.90 7.21
N LEU A 57 9.80 -12.62 7.43
CA LEU A 57 10.80 -11.84 6.70
C LEU A 57 11.93 -11.55 7.68
N ASP A 58 13.13 -12.02 7.36
CA ASP A 58 14.29 -11.89 8.24
C ASP A 58 15.21 -10.77 7.74
N GLY A 59 15.34 -9.72 8.54
CA GLY A 59 16.14 -8.53 8.21
C GLY A 59 15.47 -7.49 7.31
N GLU A 60 16.08 -6.31 7.27
CA GLU A 60 15.57 -5.14 6.53
C GLU A 60 15.44 -5.36 5.02
N GLU A 61 16.37 -6.12 4.43
CA GLU A 61 16.37 -6.41 2.99
C GLU A 61 15.12 -7.19 2.59
N ALA A 62 14.84 -8.31 3.28
CA ALA A 62 13.65 -9.13 3.03
C ALA A 62 12.35 -8.33 3.25
N ILE A 63 12.32 -7.46 4.27
CA ILE A 63 11.19 -6.56 4.52
C ILE A 63 11.01 -5.59 3.35
N ASN A 64 12.08 -4.92 2.91
CA ASN A 64 12.03 -3.96 1.81
C ASN A 64 11.66 -4.59 0.47
N GLU A 65 12.15 -5.79 0.18
CA GLU A 65 11.73 -6.56 -1.00
C GLU A 65 10.25 -6.90 -0.95
N ALA A 66 9.76 -7.38 0.20
CA ALA A 66 8.35 -7.69 0.38
C ALA A 66 7.46 -6.45 0.24
N ILE A 67 7.89 -5.30 0.78
CA ILE A 67 7.21 -4.01 0.62
C ILE A 67 7.07 -3.66 -0.86
N VAL A 68 8.17 -3.71 -1.61
CA VAL A 68 8.18 -3.36 -3.05
C VAL A 68 7.34 -4.34 -3.87
N ALA A 69 7.39 -5.64 -3.55
CA ALA A 69 6.67 -6.66 -4.29
C ALA A 69 5.16 -6.66 -4.03
N ASN A 70 4.72 -6.23 -2.84
CA ASN A 70 3.33 -6.38 -2.41
C ASN A 70 2.58 -5.06 -2.26
N ILE A 71 3.24 -3.92 -2.09
CA ILE A 71 2.56 -2.64 -1.87
C ILE A 71 2.62 -1.82 -3.16
N PRO A 72 1.49 -1.66 -3.86
CA PRO A 72 1.49 -0.95 -5.12
C PRO A 72 1.81 0.52 -4.91
N VAL A 73 2.50 1.09 -5.89
CA VAL A 73 2.68 2.53 -6.00
C VAL A 73 1.31 3.21 -6.11
N LYS A 74 1.08 4.22 -5.27
CA LYS A 74 -0.16 5.00 -5.25
C LYS A 74 0.02 6.33 -5.96
N TYR A 75 -1.07 6.87 -6.52
CA TYR A 75 -1.06 8.20 -7.12
C TYR A 75 -2.10 9.06 -6.40
N ALA A 76 -1.73 10.30 -6.09
CA ALA A 76 -2.59 11.18 -5.31
C ALA A 76 -2.58 12.60 -5.86
N VAL A 77 -3.73 13.27 -5.76
CA VAL A 77 -3.83 14.71 -5.97
C VAL A 77 -3.15 15.41 -4.79
N LYS A 78 -2.02 16.06 -5.06
CA LYS A 78 -1.31 16.92 -4.10
C LYS A 78 -1.83 18.35 -4.14
N ASP A 79 -2.14 18.83 -5.34
CA ASP A 79 -2.66 20.18 -5.56
C ASP A 79 -3.81 20.11 -6.57
N LYS A 80 -5.02 20.32 -6.06
CA LYS A 80 -6.25 20.24 -6.85
C LYS A 80 -6.38 21.41 -7.82
N GLU A 81 -6.01 22.62 -7.40
CA GLU A 81 -6.17 23.82 -8.23
C GLU A 81 -5.21 23.77 -9.41
N LEU A 82 -3.96 23.39 -9.16
CA LEU A 82 -2.95 23.21 -10.20
C LEU A 82 -3.35 22.10 -11.19
N LEU A 83 -3.89 20.98 -10.69
CA LEU A 83 -4.38 19.91 -11.55
C LEU A 83 -5.53 20.38 -12.46
N LEU A 84 -6.52 21.08 -11.90
CA LEU A 84 -7.65 21.59 -12.66
C LEU A 84 -7.23 22.64 -13.71
N ALA A 85 -6.30 23.52 -13.36
CA ALA A 85 -5.74 24.50 -14.30
C ALA A 85 -5.06 23.81 -15.49
N HIS A 86 -4.25 22.79 -15.22
CA HIS A 86 -3.50 22.07 -16.25
C HIS A 86 -4.39 21.16 -17.11
N LEU A 87 -5.44 20.56 -16.53
CA LEU A 87 -6.49 19.85 -17.28
C LEU A 87 -7.18 20.78 -18.29
N LYS A 88 -7.53 21.99 -17.84
CA LYS A 88 -8.15 23.01 -18.70
C LYS A 88 -7.21 23.46 -19.81
N GLU A 89 -5.93 23.71 -19.49
CA GLU A 89 -4.91 24.09 -20.47
C GLU A 89 -4.74 23.03 -21.55
N LYS A 90 -4.71 21.75 -21.17
CA LYS A 90 -4.62 20.62 -22.12
C LYS A 90 -5.95 20.23 -22.76
N SER A 91 -7.04 20.93 -22.45
CA SER A 91 -8.39 20.63 -22.96
C SER A 91 -8.84 19.17 -22.70
N ILE A 92 -8.44 18.61 -21.55
CA ILE A 92 -8.80 17.25 -21.13
C ILE A 92 -10.08 17.34 -20.27
N SER A 93 -11.15 16.67 -20.71
CA SER A 93 -12.39 16.59 -19.92
C SER A 93 -12.26 15.59 -18.76
N LEU A 94 -12.93 15.88 -17.64
CA LEU A 94 -13.07 14.92 -16.54
C LEU A 94 -13.90 13.69 -16.96
N ASP A 95 -14.77 13.82 -17.96
CA ASP A 95 -15.59 12.72 -18.47
C ASP A 95 -14.75 11.60 -19.10
N THR A 96 -13.53 11.91 -19.55
CA THR A 96 -12.57 10.92 -20.07
C THR A 96 -12.16 9.89 -19.01
N PHE A 97 -12.42 10.19 -17.73
CA PHE A 97 -12.14 9.30 -16.60
C PHE A 97 -13.41 8.68 -15.99
N ALA A 98 -14.59 8.89 -16.59
CA ALA A 98 -15.82 8.29 -16.12
C ALA A 98 -15.71 6.75 -16.10
N GLY A 99 -16.12 6.14 -15.00
CA GLY A 99 -16.08 4.68 -14.81
C GLY A 99 -14.70 4.10 -14.44
N LYS A 100 -13.63 4.91 -14.43
CA LYS A 100 -12.31 4.48 -13.92
C LYS A 100 -12.27 4.57 -12.40
N THR A 101 -11.42 3.75 -11.78
CA THR A 101 -11.09 3.95 -10.36
C THR A 101 -10.29 5.26 -10.21
N LEU A 102 -10.35 5.87 -9.02
CA LEU A 102 -9.57 7.08 -8.73
C LEU A 102 -8.06 6.83 -8.92
N GLN A 103 -7.59 5.63 -8.56
CA GLN A 103 -6.19 5.25 -8.65
C GLN A 103 -5.74 5.10 -10.12
N ASP A 104 -6.56 4.51 -10.99
CA ASP A 104 -6.25 4.40 -12.42
C ASP A 104 -6.25 5.76 -13.11
N ALA A 105 -7.26 6.60 -12.81
CA ALA A 105 -7.33 7.94 -13.33
C ALA A 105 -6.12 8.79 -12.88
N ALA A 106 -5.74 8.71 -11.60
CA ALA A 106 -4.59 9.44 -11.08
C ALA A 106 -3.26 8.95 -11.68
N LYS A 107 -3.10 7.64 -11.89
CA LYS A 107 -1.92 7.08 -12.57
C LYS A 107 -1.80 7.60 -14.01
N GLU A 108 -2.90 7.62 -14.74
CA GLU A 108 -2.93 8.10 -16.12
C GLU A 108 -2.58 9.59 -16.19
N LEU A 109 -3.19 10.42 -15.33
CA LEU A 109 -2.88 11.85 -15.23
C LEU A 109 -1.40 12.09 -14.92
N TYR A 110 -0.82 11.34 -13.98
CA TYR A 110 0.61 11.41 -13.68
C TYR A 110 1.47 11.03 -14.89
N THR A 111 1.12 9.95 -15.59
CA THR A 111 1.86 9.46 -16.77
C THR A 111 1.82 10.46 -17.93
N GLN A 112 0.72 11.21 -18.07
CA GLN A 112 0.58 12.30 -19.04
C GLN A 112 1.33 13.59 -18.62
N GLY A 113 2.05 13.55 -17.49
CA GLY A 113 2.80 14.67 -16.95
C GLY A 113 1.91 15.80 -16.44
N LEU A 114 0.73 15.49 -15.89
CA LEU A 114 -0.14 16.52 -15.35
C LEU A 114 0.38 16.99 -13.99
N ALA A 115 0.53 18.32 -13.86
CA ALA A 115 0.84 18.95 -12.60
C ALA A 115 -0.27 18.71 -11.56
N GLY A 116 0.09 18.76 -10.27
CA GLY A 116 -0.86 18.55 -9.17
C GLY A 116 -1.12 17.08 -8.78
N ILE A 117 -0.65 16.10 -9.56
CA ILE A 117 -0.59 14.68 -9.15
C ILE A 117 0.84 14.32 -8.73
N VAL A 118 0.97 13.47 -7.72
CA VAL A 118 2.25 12.89 -7.30
C VAL A 118 2.18 11.37 -7.21
N GLU A 119 3.30 10.73 -7.54
CA GLU A 119 3.57 9.34 -7.24
C GLU A 119 3.94 9.19 -5.75
N ARG A 120 3.33 8.23 -5.06
CA ARG A 120 3.65 7.84 -3.68
C ARG A 120 4.13 6.39 -3.67
N LYS A 121 5.43 6.23 -3.50
CA LYS A 121 6.05 4.92 -3.30
C LYS A 121 5.89 4.50 -1.84
N PRO A 122 5.79 3.19 -1.56
CA PRO A 122 5.79 2.73 -0.18
C PRO A 122 7.09 3.11 0.52
N GLU A 123 7.00 3.46 1.81
CA GLU A 123 8.16 3.75 2.64
C GLU A 123 8.92 2.46 2.95
N LYS A 124 10.25 2.53 2.89
CA LYS A 124 11.18 1.45 3.21
C LYS A 124 11.63 1.52 4.66
N VAL A 125 11.95 0.38 5.26
CA VAL A 125 12.67 0.34 6.54
C VAL A 125 14.10 0.81 6.39
N LYS A 126 14.63 1.39 7.47
CA LYS A 126 15.98 1.93 7.63
C LYS A 126 16.60 1.41 8.91
#